data_AF-A0A9W7E5K5-F1
#
_entry.id   AF-A0A9W7E5K5-F1
#
_cell.length_a   1.000
_cell.length_b   1.000
_cell.length_c   1.000
_cell.angle_alpha   90.00
_cell.angle_beta   90.00
_cell.angle_gamma   90.00
#
_symmetry.space_group_name_H-M   'P 1'
#
loop_
_entity.id
_entity.type
_entity.pdbx_description
1 polymer ?
#
loop_
_entity_poly.entity_id
_entity_poly.type
_entity_poly.pdbx_seq_one_letter_code
_entity_poly.pdbx_strand_id
1 'polypeptide(L)'
;MRTLSLLSQLAFLGSSDDETPRSDSLNEPSLSSQLDSDIDSQVSPTSSDALEDDEETTDVTDKEEFFSDNVDMKKMSNKLAPRNSVHFSRKFVHFSTGLTMAGLYQLVPKNIFIGVGTFCSVGLCTVEVLRYKKGFRWLNRIFYKCFGGVLRKHEMDGKFTGTFYYFAGVTVTAYLFPPSAAVLGIAQLAIADPTASYFGRKTKDVYWSRIEGGMGGLGRNKGILGFLGGAAMCIPFNYALLRAAVWSGPRPTTAVLLVASTLVGMAGAFADLAVPTPTLSVPKNAKVLGVKIPPFHIDDNFVVPIFTAFAVLRIFEIMALPGLKLAPKIIW
;
A
#
# COMPACT_ATOMS: atom_id res chain seq x y z
N MET A 1 -8.40 -35.98 37.62
CA MET A 1 -7.11 -35.30 37.39
C MET A 1 -7.43 -33.81 37.24
N ARG A 2 -6.86 -32.90 38.04
CA ARG A 2 -5.54 -32.25 37.81
C ARG A 2 -5.44 -31.71 36.37
N THR A 3 -5.44 -30.40 36.10
CA THR A 3 -5.31 -29.20 36.98
C THR A 3 -6.15 -28.01 36.51
N LEU A 4 -6.87 -27.36 37.43
CA LEU A 4 -7.49 -26.04 37.26
C LEU A 4 -7.20 -25.17 38.49
N SER A 5 -6.10 -24.42 38.46
CA SER A 5 -5.77 -23.31 39.38
C SER A 5 -4.48 -22.65 38.89
N LEU A 6 -4.48 -21.32 38.68
CA LEU A 6 -3.32 -20.38 38.70
C LEU A 6 -3.63 -18.98 38.09
N LEU A 7 -4.89 -18.52 38.06
CA LEU A 7 -5.26 -17.16 37.60
C LEU A 7 -6.25 -16.49 38.58
N SER A 8 -5.81 -16.20 39.81
CA SER A 8 -6.68 -15.64 40.86
C SER A 8 -6.00 -14.74 41.92
N GLN A 9 -4.70 -14.40 41.78
CA GLN A 9 -3.93 -13.73 42.85
C GLN A 9 -2.91 -12.67 42.38
N LEU A 10 -3.30 -11.79 41.45
CA LEU A 10 -2.55 -10.53 41.17
C LEU A 10 -3.50 -9.34 40.97
N ALA A 11 -4.32 -9.07 41.98
CA ALA A 11 -5.15 -7.87 42.06
C ALA A 11 -5.48 -7.53 43.52
N PHE A 12 -4.58 -6.83 44.22
CA PHE A 12 -4.85 -5.93 45.36
C PHE A 12 -3.55 -5.21 45.79
N LEU A 13 -3.67 -4.08 46.53
CA LEU A 13 -2.61 -3.14 46.97
C LEU A 13 -1.99 -2.33 45.81
N GLY A 14 -1.95 -0.98 45.79
CA GLY A 14 -2.57 0.11 46.56
C GLY A 14 -2.60 1.37 45.64
N SER A 15 -3.35 2.46 45.84
CA SER A 15 -3.73 3.20 47.06
C SER A 15 -2.51 3.70 47.84
N SER A 16 -2.29 5.01 48.09
CA SER A 16 -3.16 6.18 47.82
C SER A 16 -2.33 7.48 47.64
N ASP A 17 -2.95 8.51 47.04
CA ASP A 17 -2.74 9.99 47.23
C ASP A 17 -1.32 10.58 46.93
N ASP A 18 -1.07 11.88 46.80
CA ASP A 18 -1.91 13.09 46.94
C ASP A 18 -1.39 14.29 46.06
N GLU A 19 -2.14 15.40 46.08
CA GLU A 19 -1.83 16.82 45.79
C GLU A 19 -1.38 17.33 44.38
N THR A 20 -1.99 18.48 44.04
CA THR A 20 -1.58 19.52 43.07
C THR A 20 -2.14 20.87 43.60
N PRO A 21 -1.92 22.07 43.01
CA PRO A 21 -0.90 22.56 42.08
C PRO A 21 -0.22 23.90 42.51
N ARG A 22 0.79 24.36 41.78
CA ARG A 22 1.16 25.80 41.57
C ARG A 22 1.76 25.91 40.15
N SER A 23 1.30 26.75 39.22
CA SER A 23 0.97 28.20 39.19
C SER A 23 2.14 29.08 38.75
N ASP A 24 1.82 30.12 37.97
CA ASP A 24 2.64 31.31 37.66
C ASP A 24 3.86 31.11 36.73
N SER A 25 4.21 32.04 35.81
CA SER A 25 3.45 33.18 35.27
C SER A 25 4.01 33.63 33.89
N LEU A 26 3.35 34.61 33.28
CA LEU A 26 3.74 35.31 32.04
C LEU A 26 5.16 35.93 32.11
N ASN A 27 5.86 36.00 30.96
CA ASN A 27 6.33 37.26 30.33
C ASN A 27 7.33 37.02 29.17
N GLU A 28 7.06 37.60 28.00
CA GLU A 28 8.10 38.28 27.20
C GLU A 28 8.15 39.76 27.66
N PRO A 29 9.24 40.52 27.40
CA PRO A 29 9.23 41.37 26.21
C PRO A 29 10.63 41.77 25.62
N SER A 30 10.58 42.67 24.63
CA SER A 30 11.57 43.72 24.29
C SER A 30 12.92 43.34 23.65
N LEU A 31 12.87 43.20 22.32
CA LEU A 31 13.57 44.07 21.34
C LEU A 31 14.46 45.21 21.92
N SER A 32 15.79 45.10 21.75
CA SER A 32 16.80 46.19 21.64
C SER A 32 18.21 45.56 21.52
N SER A 33 19.29 46.19 21.01
CA SER A 33 19.48 47.28 20.03
C SER A 33 20.99 47.45 19.76
N GLN A 34 21.39 47.90 18.56
CA GLN A 34 22.72 48.52 18.27
C GLN A 34 23.96 47.60 18.44
N LEU A 35 25.19 47.91 17.97
CA LEU A 35 25.72 48.70 16.83
C LEU A 35 27.18 48.24 16.56
N ASP A 36 27.79 48.72 15.46
CA ASP A 36 29.25 48.78 15.18
C ASP A 36 30.04 47.44 15.08
N SER A 37 31.20 47.33 14.41
CA SER A 37 31.71 47.93 13.14
C SER A 37 32.82 46.96 12.60
N ASP A 38 33.64 47.16 11.56
CA ASP A 38 33.98 48.31 10.70
C ASP A 38 34.63 47.86 9.36
N ILE A 39 35.15 48.83 8.56
CA ILE A 39 36.32 48.79 7.62
C ILE A 39 36.68 47.42 6.96
N ASP A 40 36.51 47.17 5.64
CA ASP A 40 36.92 47.88 4.40
C ASP A 40 38.39 47.65 3.92
N SER A 41 38.51 47.14 2.68
CA SER A 41 39.61 47.44 1.74
C SER A 41 39.31 46.87 0.34
N GLN A 42 39.14 47.73 -0.68
CA GLN A 42 39.13 47.31 -2.10
C GLN A 42 40.52 47.48 -2.76
N VAL A 43 40.94 46.56 -3.64
CA VAL A 43 41.90 46.85 -4.74
C VAL A 43 41.60 46.01 -5.99
N SER A 44 41.52 46.69 -7.14
CA SER A 44 41.66 46.21 -8.53
C SER A 44 41.84 47.48 -9.42
N PRO A 45 42.05 47.45 -10.76
CA PRO A 45 42.26 46.36 -11.74
C PRO A 45 43.77 46.26 -12.14
N THR A 46 44.33 46.03 -13.35
CA THR A 46 43.93 46.01 -14.79
C THR A 46 44.85 45.14 -15.68
N SER A 47 44.29 44.56 -16.75
CA SER A 47 44.91 44.30 -18.09
C SER A 47 46.11 43.31 -18.19
N SER A 48 46.41 42.65 -19.33
CA SER A 48 45.86 42.73 -20.70
C SER A 48 45.92 41.36 -21.44
N ASP A 49 45.29 41.35 -22.63
CA ASP A 49 45.56 40.50 -23.80
C ASP A 49 45.28 38.97 -23.74
N ALA A 50 45.06 38.42 -24.94
CA ALA A 50 44.63 37.05 -25.19
C ALA A 50 45.55 36.36 -26.21
N LEU A 51 45.54 35.03 -26.20
CA LEU A 51 45.79 34.19 -27.37
C LEU A 51 44.99 32.89 -27.24
N GLU A 52 44.84 32.18 -28.36
CA GLU A 52 43.91 31.06 -28.56
C GLU A 52 44.50 29.72 -28.10
N ASP A 53 43.65 28.81 -27.62
CA ASP A 53 43.83 27.34 -27.68
C ASP A 53 42.49 26.65 -27.33
N ASP A 54 41.65 26.40 -28.35
CA ASP A 54 40.38 25.67 -28.21
C ASP A 54 40.62 24.14 -28.21
N GLU A 55 40.90 23.53 -27.04
CA GLU A 55 40.78 22.07 -26.87
C GLU A 55 39.45 21.63 -26.23
N GLU A 56 38.78 20.72 -26.94
CA GLU A 56 37.40 20.25 -26.80
C GLU A 56 37.13 19.44 -25.51
N THR A 57 37.00 20.11 -24.36
CA THR A 57 36.75 19.47 -23.05
C THR A 57 35.27 19.36 -22.64
N THR A 58 34.33 19.39 -23.60
CA THR A 58 32.89 19.56 -23.34
C THR A 58 32.04 18.27 -23.30
N ASP A 59 32.57 17.09 -23.64
CA ASP A 59 31.80 15.83 -23.71
C ASP A 59 32.07 14.83 -22.54
N VAL A 60 32.74 15.29 -21.46
CA VAL A 60 33.01 14.46 -20.26
C VAL A 60 32.10 14.82 -19.09
N THR A 61 31.93 16.12 -18.81
CA THR A 61 31.14 16.63 -17.66
C THR A 61 29.68 16.18 -17.68
N ASP A 62 29.03 16.25 -18.84
CA ASP A 62 27.60 15.93 -19.00
C ASP A 62 27.32 14.44 -18.77
N LYS A 63 28.29 13.57 -19.09
CA LYS A 63 28.20 12.14 -18.79
C LYS A 63 28.32 11.89 -17.28
N GLU A 64 29.27 12.53 -16.60
CA GLU A 64 29.43 12.35 -15.15
C GLU A 64 28.27 12.98 -14.34
N GLU A 65 27.72 14.13 -14.74
CA GLU A 65 26.48 14.69 -14.18
C GLU A 65 25.30 13.72 -14.34
N PHE A 66 25.16 13.04 -15.49
CA PHE A 66 24.12 12.02 -15.71
C PHE A 66 24.28 10.79 -14.79
N PHE A 67 25.49 10.55 -14.28
CA PHE A 67 25.83 9.54 -13.26
C PHE A 67 25.94 10.12 -11.83
N SER A 68 25.44 11.34 -11.55
CA SER A 68 25.31 11.95 -10.21
C SER A 68 24.23 11.27 -9.33
N ASP A 69 24.43 9.97 -9.15
CA ASP A 69 23.45 8.91 -8.94
C ASP A 69 22.41 9.13 -7.83
N ASN A 70 22.77 9.87 -6.78
CA ASN A 70 21.90 10.15 -5.63
C ASN A 70 21.16 11.49 -5.73
N VAL A 71 21.69 12.45 -6.49
CA VAL A 71 21.10 13.78 -6.67
C VAL A 71 19.83 13.66 -7.51
N ASP A 72 19.91 12.95 -8.64
CA ASP A 72 18.78 12.77 -9.56
C ASP A 72 17.62 11.95 -8.96
N MET A 73 17.91 10.89 -8.19
CA MET A 73 16.84 10.12 -7.53
C MET A 73 16.05 11.00 -6.54
N LYS A 74 16.73 11.88 -5.80
CA LYS A 74 16.11 12.82 -4.85
C LYS A 74 15.38 13.97 -5.57
N LYS A 75 15.96 14.51 -6.67
CA LYS A 75 15.29 15.48 -7.56
C LYS A 75 13.98 14.89 -8.13
N MET A 76 14.00 13.64 -8.60
CA MET A 76 12.81 12.97 -9.14
C MET A 76 11.79 12.58 -8.06
N SER A 77 12.22 12.10 -6.88
CA SER A 77 11.27 11.68 -5.83
C SER A 77 10.57 12.87 -5.16
N ASN A 78 11.18 14.06 -5.17
CA ASN A 78 10.52 15.32 -4.82
C ASN A 78 9.42 15.75 -5.81
N LYS A 79 9.46 15.30 -7.08
CA LYS A 79 8.41 15.56 -8.08
C LYS A 79 7.23 14.57 -7.99
N LEU A 80 7.42 13.40 -7.35
CA LEU A 80 6.34 12.45 -7.10
C LEU A 80 5.45 12.93 -5.95
N ALA A 81 4.13 12.82 -6.11
CA ALA A 81 3.19 13.29 -5.11
C ALA A 81 3.28 12.49 -3.78
N PRO A 82 3.00 13.13 -2.63
CA PRO A 82 3.25 12.57 -1.31
C PRO A 82 2.21 11.51 -0.91
N ARG A 83 2.55 10.65 0.08
CA ARG A 83 1.65 9.58 0.60
C ARG A 83 0.23 10.08 0.96
N ASN A 84 0.09 11.35 1.36
CA ASN A 84 -1.18 11.94 1.78
C ASN A 84 -2.07 12.46 0.62
N SER A 85 -1.55 12.59 -0.61
CA SER A 85 -2.36 13.05 -1.75
C SER A 85 -3.28 11.96 -2.32
N VAL A 86 -4.43 12.36 -2.87
CA VAL A 86 -5.40 11.42 -3.46
C VAL A 86 -5.07 11.21 -4.94
N HIS A 87 -4.19 10.24 -5.22
CA HIS A 87 -3.90 9.79 -6.58
C HIS A 87 -5.12 9.03 -7.18
N PHE A 88 -6.10 9.76 -7.72
CA PHE A 88 -7.26 9.15 -8.38
C PHE A 88 -6.83 8.21 -9.52
N SER A 89 -5.88 8.61 -10.37
CA SER A 89 -5.38 7.79 -11.47
C SER A 89 -4.81 6.44 -11.01
N ARG A 90 -4.05 6.40 -9.91
CA ARG A 90 -3.56 5.14 -9.32
C ARG A 90 -4.71 4.26 -8.84
N LYS A 91 -5.71 4.84 -8.17
CA LYS A 91 -6.87 4.10 -7.65
C LYS A 91 -7.78 3.59 -8.77
N PHE A 92 -7.89 4.31 -9.89
CA PHE A 92 -8.58 3.86 -11.09
C PHE A 92 -7.81 2.73 -11.80
N VAL A 93 -6.49 2.85 -11.97
CA VAL A 93 -5.66 1.78 -12.54
C VAL A 93 -5.75 0.51 -11.68
N HIS A 94 -5.65 0.64 -10.36
CA HIS A 94 -5.83 -0.47 -9.39
C HIS A 94 -7.18 -1.17 -9.55
N PHE A 95 -8.28 -0.40 -9.55
CA PHE A 95 -9.63 -0.92 -9.75
C PHE A 95 -9.78 -1.65 -11.09
N SER A 96 -9.34 -1.00 -12.17
CA SER A 96 -9.42 -1.52 -13.54
C SER A 96 -8.60 -2.80 -13.70
N THR A 97 -7.31 -2.78 -13.32
CA THR A 97 -6.43 -3.96 -13.36
C THR A 97 -6.99 -5.11 -12.52
N GLY A 98 -7.56 -4.84 -11.34
CA GLY A 98 -8.12 -5.87 -10.48
C GLY A 98 -9.38 -6.53 -11.04
N LEU A 99 -10.32 -5.74 -11.57
CA LEU A 99 -11.49 -6.27 -12.24
C LEU A 99 -11.11 -7.03 -13.52
N THR A 100 -10.13 -6.54 -14.28
CA THR A 100 -9.55 -7.26 -15.43
C THR A 100 -8.92 -8.59 -15.01
N MET A 101 -8.15 -8.64 -13.93
CA MET A 101 -7.55 -9.90 -13.44
C MET A 101 -8.59 -10.90 -12.95
N ALA A 102 -9.62 -10.43 -12.23
CA ALA A 102 -10.76 -11.26 -11.81
C ALA A 102 -11.57 -11.80 -13.00
N GLY A 103 -11.64 -11.06 -14.12
CA GLY A 103 -12.25 -11.49 -15.37
C GLY A 103 -11.37 -12.47 -16.15
N LEU A 104 -10.09 -12.15 -16.34
CA LEU A 104 -9.12 -13.02 -17.02
C LEU A 104 -9.00 -14.40 -16.35
N TYR A 105 -9.06 -14.46 -15.01
CA TYR A 105 -9.02 -15.74 -14.29
C TYR A 105 -10.27 -16.63 -14.47
N GLN A 106 -11.40 -16.07 -14.95
CA GLN A 106 -12.57 -16.87 -15.38
C GLN A 106 -12.42 -17.36 -16.83
N LEU A 107 -11.74 -16.60 -17.68
CA LEU A 107 -11.60 -16.87 -19.12
C LEU A 107 -10.39 -17.77 -19.45
N VAL A 108 -9.32 -17.68 -18.66
CA VAL A 108 -8.04 -18.36 -18.89
C VAL A 108 -7.93 -19.59 -17.98
N PRO A 109 -7.51 -20.77 -18.47
CA PRO A 109 -7.27 -21.95 -17.63
C PRO A 109 -6.34 -21.66 -16.45
N LYS A 110 -6.71 -22.11 -15.24
CA LYS A 110 -6.00 -21.83 -13.97
C LYS A 110 -4.48 -22.02 -14.07
N ASN A 111 -4.01 -23.07 -14.76
CA ASN A 111 -2.59 -23.36 -14.94
C ASN A 111 -1.87 -22.28 -15.76
N ILE A 112 -2.49 -21.76 -16.83
CA ILE A 112 -1.93 -20.70 -17.68
C ILE A 112 -1.95 -19.37 -16.91
N PHE A 113 -3.07 -19.04 -16.24
CA PHE A 113 -3.17 -17.82 -15.45
C PHE A 113 -2.10 -17.76 -14.34
N ILE A 114 -1.88 -18.87 -13.62
CA ILE A 114 -0.86 -18.96 -12.59
C ILE A 114 0.55 -18.94 -13.20
N GLY A 115 0.80 -19.65 -14.30
CA GLY A 115 2.11 -19.63 -14.97
C GLY A 115 2.51 -18.22 -15.42
N VAL A 116 1.61 -17.50 -16.09
CA VAL A 116 1.81 -16.10 -16.49
C VAL A 116 1.93 -15.17 -15.27
N GLY A 117 1.04 -15.32 -14.28
CA GLY A 117 1.09 -14.54 -13.04
C GLY A 117 2.41 -14.70 -12.28
N THR A 118 2.90 -15.94 -12.12
CA THR A 118 4.19 -16.25 -11.51
C THR A 118 5.34 -15.66 -12.31
N PHE A 119 5.34 -15.79 -13.65
CA PHE A 119 6.35 -15.18 -14.51
C PHE A 119 6.38 -13.64 -14.36
N CYS A 120 5.21 -12.99 -14.36
CA CYS A 120 5.07 -11.56 -14.10
C CYS A 120 5.59 -11.17 -12.71
N SER A 121 5.22 -11.90 -11.65
CA SER A 121 5.71 -11.64 -10.29
C SER A 121 7.21 -11.81 -10.13
N VAL A 122 7.80 -12.85 -10.75
CA VAL A 122 9.26 -13.08 -10.73
C VAL A 122 9.99 -12.02 -11.55
N GLY A 123 9.46 -11.64 -12.72
CA GLY A 123 9.99 -10.54 -13.54
C GLY A 123 9.95 -9.20 -12.81
N LEU A 124 8.83 -8.84 -12.20
CA LEU A 124 8.70 -7.64 -11.36
C LEU A 124 9.66 -7.68 -10.17
N CYS A 125 9.77 -8.81 -9.45
CA CYS A 125 10.74 -8.97 -8.36
C CYS A 125 12.18 -8.77 -8.83
N THR A 126 12.52 -9.29 -10.02
CA THR A 126 13.85 -9.17 -10.62
C THR A 126 14.16 -7.71 -10.98
N VAL A 127 13.22 -7.01 -11.63
CA VAL A 127 13.34 -5.56 -11.90
C VAL A 127 13.51 -4.78 -10.59
N GLU A 128 12.71 -5.07 -9.57
CA GLU A 128 12.80 -4.42 -8.27
C GLU A 128 14.17 -4.64 -7.62
N VAL A 129 14.71 -5.86 -7.58
CA VAL A 129 16.06 -6.12 -7.05
C VAL A 129 17.14 -5.39 -7.88
N LEU A 130 17.02 -5.37 -9.22
CA LEU A 130 17.95 -4.67 -10.10
C LEU A 130 17.97 -3.15 -9.85
N ARG A 131 16.83 -2.52 -9.53
CA ARG A 131 16.73 -1.08 -9.23
C ARG A 131 17.64 -0.62 -8.07
N TYR A 132 18.09 -1.52 -7.19
CA TYR A 132 19.01 -1.23 -6.08
C TYR A 132 20.50 -1.43 -6.43
N LYS A 133 20.83 -2.14 -7.52
CA LYS A 133 22.21 -2.37 -7.94
C LYS A 133 22.74 -1.09 -8.60
N LYS A 134 23.87 -0.54 -8.09
CA LYS A 134 24.43 0.76 -8.53
C LYS A 134 24.43 0.94 -10.07
N GLY A 135 25.09 0.04 -10.80
CA GLY A 135 25.17 0.08 -12.28
C GLY A 135 23.87 -0.12 -13.07
N PHE A 136 22.71 -0.24 -12.40
CA PHE A 136 21.40 -0.38 -13.04
C PHE A 136 20.46 0.79 -12.72
N ARG A 137 20.95 1.88 -12.13
CA ARG A 137 20.12 3.05 -11.77
C ARG A 137 19.47 3.77 -12.97
N TRP A 138 19.94 3.55 -14.20
CA TRP A 138 19.24 3.94 -15.43
C TRP A 138 17.82 3.34 -15.52
N LEU A 139 17.59 2.14 -14.97
CA LEU A 139 16.24 1.55 -14.86
C LEU A 139 15.30 2.45 -14.05
N ASN A 140 15.77 3.12 -12.98
CA ASN A 140 14.93 4.04 -12.22
C ASN A 140 14.54 5.29 -13.03
N ARG A 141 15.42 5.77 -13.92
CA ARG A 141 15.15 6.90 -14.82
C ARG A 141 14.06 6.53 -15.85
N ILE A 142 14.11 5.31 -16.40
CA ILE A 142 13.04 4.76 -17.27
C ILE A 142 11.76 4.51 -16.47
N PHE A 143 11.85 3.90 -15.30
CA PHE A 143 10.70 3.58 -14.44
C PHE A 143 9.93 4.84 -14.01
N TYR A 144 10.64 5.93 -13.70
CA TYR A 144 10.03 7.25 -13.48
C TYR A 144 9.35 7.78 -14.76
N LYS A 145 9.98 7.69 -15.94
CA LYS A 145 9.39 8.15 -17.20
C LYS A 145 8.13 7.37 -17.59
N CYS A 146 8.09 6.06 -17.35
CA CYS A 146 6.95 5.20 -17.69
C CYS A 146 5.83 5.21 -16.64
N PHE A 147 6.14 5.28 -15.35
CA PHE A 147 5.17 5.05 -14.26
C PHE A 147 5.03 6.23 -13.28
N GLY A 148 5.71 7.37 -13.51
CA GLY A 148 5.73 8.52 -12.60
C GLY A 148 4.35 9.10 -12.23
N GLY A 149 3.33 8.95 -13.09
CA GLY A 149 1.94 9.35 -12.79
C GLY A 149 1.21 8.43 -11.79
N VAL A 150 1.73 7.24 -11.52
CA VAL A 150 1.14 6.21 -10.63
C VAL A 150 1.99 6.00 -9.37
N LEU A 151 3.30 6.20 -9.47
CA LEU A 151 4.27 6.09 -8.37
C LEU A 151 4.02 7.13 -7.26
N ARG A 152 4.35 6.72 -6.03
CA ARG A 152 4.53 7.61 -4.88
C ARG A 152 6.01 7.77 -4.57
N LYS A 153 6.37 8.91 -4.00
CA LYS A 153 7.73 9.26 -3.55
C LYS A 153 8.51 8.09 -2.90
N HIS A 154 7.90 7.42 -1.93
CA HIS A 154 8.56 6.32 -1.18
C HIS A 154 8.77 5.01 -1.96
N GLU A 155 8.12 4.83 -3.12
CA GLU A 155 8.35 3.69 -4.03
C GLU A 155 9.56 3.95 -4.96
N MET A 156 10.14 5.15 -4.88
CA MET A 156 11.39 5.52 -5.55
C MET A 156 12.52 5.82 -4.54
N ASP A 157 12.19 6.26 -3.31
CA ASP A 157 13.13 6.30 -2.17
C ASP A 157 13.52 4.90 -1.63
N GLY A 158 13.38 3.84 -2.43
CA GLY A 158 13.86 2.49 -2.13
C GLY A 158 12.91 1.59 -1.35
N LYS A 159 11.63 1.56 -1.72
CA LYS A 159 10.70 0.45 -1.40
C LYS A 159 10.22 -0.25 -2.67
N PHE A 160 9.93 -1.54 -2.57
CA PHE A 160 9.13 -2.27 -3.57
C PHE A 160 7.83 -1.52 -3.88
N THR A 161 7.40 -1.56 -5.14
CA THR A 161 6.14 -1.00 -5.60
C THR A 161 4.95 -1.90 -5.27
N GLY A 162 3.78 -1.29 -5.03
CA GLY A 162 2.52 -2.04 -4.84
C GLY A 162 2.20 -3.00 -5.99
N THR A 163 2.65 -2.70 -7.22
CA THR A 163 2.45 -3.56 -8.40
C THR A 163 3.04 -4.96 -8.23
N PHE A 164 4.23 -5.10 -7.62
CA PHE A 164 4.80 -6.43 -7.35
C PHE A 164 3.91 -7.24 -6.40
N TYR A 165 3.52 -6.63 -5.28
CA TYR A 165 2.64 -7.26 -4.28
C TYR A 165 1.25 -7.57 -4.85
N TYR A 166 0.75 -6.74 -5.76
CA TYR A 166 -0.52 -6.95 -6.46
C TYR A 166 -0.50 -8.23 -7.31
N PHE A 167 0.45 -8.35 -8.23
CA PHE A 167 0.59 -9.55 -9.06
C PHE A 167 0.87 -10.80 -8.22
N ALA A 168 1.70 -10.68 -7.17
CA ALA A 168 2.00 -11.78 -6.26
C ALA A 168 0.75 -12.23 -5.46
N GLY A 169 -0.01 -11.28 -4.91
CA GLY A 169 -1.23 -11.53 -4.13
C GLY A 169 -2.32 -12.18 -4.98
N VAL A 170 -2.56 -11.66 -6.19
CA VAL A 170 -3.49 -12.23 -7.16
C VAL A 170 -3.08 -13.66 -7.55
N THR A 171 -1.81 -13.89 -7.86
CA THR A 171 -1.30 -15.21 -8.28
C THR A 171 -1.40 -16.23 -7.15
N VAL A 172 -0.98 -15.87 -5.93
CA VAL A 172 -1.09 -16.74 -4.74
C VAL A 172 -2.55 -17.04 -4.39
N THR A 173 -3.44 -16.04 -4.50
CA THR A 173 -4.88 -16.22 -4.30
C THR A 173 -5.47 -17.21 -5.33
N ALA A 174 -5.14 -17.03 -6.62
CA ALA A 174 -5.57 -17.92 -7.69
C ALA A 174 -5.02 -19.35 -7.57
N TYR A 175 -3.82 -19.52 -7.00
CA TYR A 175 -3.22 -20.82 -6.70
C TYR A 175 -3.93 -21.51 -5.53
N LEU A 176 -3.96 -20.87 -4.35
CA LEU A 176 -4.43 -21.48 -3.10
C LEU A 176 -5.92 -21.81 -3.09
N PHE A 177 -6.77 -20.97 -3.69
CA PHE A 177 -8.22 -21.06 -3.51
C PHE A 177 -8.97 -21.63 -4.74
N PRO A 178 -10.19 -22.19 -4.54
CA PRO A 178 -11.11 -22.51 -5.63
C PRO A 178 -11.50 -21.25 -6.42
N PRO A 179 -11.82 -21.36 -7.72
CA PRO A 179 -12.06 -20.19 -8.58
C PRO A 179 -13.09 -19.20 -8.03
N SER A 180 -14.20 -19.72 -7.48
CA SER A 180 -15.29 -18.91 -6.92
C SER A 180 -14.85 -17.99 -5.76
N ALA A 181 -13.96 -18.46 -4.90
CA ALA A 181 -13.44 -17.70 -3.78
C ALA A 181 -12.30 -16.76 -4.20
N ALA A 182 -11.41 -17.21 -5.10
CA ALA A 182 -10.32 -16.40 -5.61
C ALA A 182 -10.81 -15.19 -6.44
N VAL A 183 -11.80 -15.36 -7.32
CA VAL A 183 -12.40 -14.23 -8.08
C VAL A 183 -12.98 -13.18 -7.12
N LEU A 184 -13.72 -13.60 -6.09
CA LEU A 184 -14.26 -12.69 -5.08
C LEU A 184 -13.15 -11.97 -4.30
N GLY A 185 -12.10 -12.69 -3.86
CA GLY A 185 -10.96 -12.06 -3.18
C GLY A 185 -10.22 -11.02 -4.03
N ILE A 186 -9.99 -11.32 -5.31
CA ILE A 186 -9.33 -10.40 -6.26
C ILE A 186 -10.21 -9.17 -6.55
N ALA A 187 -11.51 -9.37 -6.82
CA ALA A 187 -12.44 -8.27 -7.05
C ALA A 187 -12.63 -7.40 -5.80
N GLN A 188 -12.63 -8.00 -4.61
CA GLN A 188 -12.71 -7.27 -3.35
C GLN A 188 -11.47 -6.41 -3.09
N LEU A 189 -10.25 -6.89 -3.41
CA LEU A 189 -9.05 -6.03 -3.46
C LEU A 189 -9.24 -4.87 -4.46
N ALA A 190 -9.81 -5.13 -5.62
CA ALA A 190 -10.03 -4.14 -6.67
C ALA A 190 -11.01 -3.03 -6.25
N ILE A 191 -12.04 -3.33 -5.44
CA ILE A 191 -13.11 -2.39 -5.08
C ILE A 191 -12.91 -1.78 -3.69
N ALA A 192 -12.53 -2.58 -2.67
CA ALA A 192 -12.50 -2.13 -1.29
C ALA A 192 -11.36 -1.12 -1.01
N ASP A 193 -10.14 -1.37 -1.49
CA ASP A 193 -9.00 -0.46 -1.29
C ASP A 193 -9.20 0.96 -1.90
N PRO A 194 -9.66 1.13 -3.16
CA PRO A 194 -9.91 2.48 -3.69
C PRO A 194 -11.06 3.19 -2.98
N THR A 195 -12.13 2.47 -2.62
CA THR A 195 -13.30 3.07 -1.96
C THR A 195 -13.02 3.40 -0.49
N ALA A 196 -12.39 2.52 0.28
CA ALA A 196 -11.97 2.78 1.64
C ALA A 196 -10.96 3.93 1.74
N SER A 197 -9.97 3.99 0.82
CA SER A 197 -9.04 5.13 0.73
C SER A 197 -9.70 6.43 0.28
N TYR A 198 -10.87 6.39 -0.39
CA TYR A 198 -11.63 7.58 -0.77
C TYR A 198 -12.46 8.08 0.41
N PHE A 199 -13.34 7.24 0.96
CA PHE A 199 -14.20 7.60 2.10
C PHE A 199 -13.38 7.94 3.35
N GLY A 200 -12.35 7.16 3.68
CA GLY A 200 -11.47 7.40 4.83
C GLY A 200 -10.66 8.70 4.74
N ARG A 201 -10.47 9.27 3.53
CA ARG A 201 -9.85 10.60 3.36
C ARG A 201 -10.84 11.75 3.17
N LYS A 202 -12.01 11.50 2.59
CA LYS A 202 -13.12 12.46 2.59
C LYS A 202 -13.66 12.72 4.00
N THR A 203 -13.54 11.73 4.89
CA THR A 203 -13.93 11.81 6.31
C THR A 203 -12.74 12.01 7.26
N LYS A 204 -11.58 12.47 6.75
CA LYS A 204 -10.34 12.58 7.54
C LYS A 204 -10.44 13.46 8.78
N ASP A 205 -11.38 14.42 8.78
CA ASP A 205 -11.60 15.41 9.85
C ASP A 205 -12.69 14.98 10.84
N VAL A 206 -13.34 13.83 10.58
CA VAL A 206 -14.36 13.25 11.47
C VAL A 206 -13.64 12.45 12.56
N TYR A 207 -13.36 13.10 13.70
CA TYR A 207 -12.52 12.52 14.78
C TYR A 207 -12.96 11.10 15.20
N TRP A 208 -14.26 10.88 15.47
CA TRP A 208 -14.82 9.58 15.87
C TRP A 208 -14.74 8.49 14.80
N SER A 209 -14.45 8.84 13.54
CA SER A 209 -14.16 7.87 12.48
C SER A 209 -12.75 7.30 12.60
N ARG A 210 -11.77 8.04 13.12
CA ARG A 210 -10.37 7.60 13.11
C ARG A 210 -10.04 6.62 14.23
N ILE A 211 -9.24 5.62 13.87
CA ILE A 211 -8.62 4.69 14.80
C ILE A 211 -7.14 5.12 14.95
N GLU A 212 -6.89 6.14 15.78
CA GLU A 212 -5.56 6.75 15.90
C GLU A 212 -4.58 5.89 16.72
N GLY A 213 -5.05 5.26 17.81
CA GLY A 213 -4.25 4.30 18.58
C GLY A 213 -4.01 2.97 17.85
N GLY A 214 -5.03 2.46 17.15
CA GLY A 214 -5.12 1.07 16.71
C GLY A 214 -5.78 0.20 17.78
N MET A 215 -6.80 -0.58 17.44
CA MET A 215 -7.46 -1.47 18.41
C MET A 215 -6.58 -2.72 18.60
N GLY A 216 -5.69 -2.69 19.60
CA GLY A 216 -4.61 -3.68 19.73
C GLY A 216 -3.60 -3.63 18.57
N GLY A 217 -3.44 -2.46 17.94
CA GLY A 217 -2.60 -2.27 16.75
C GLY A 217 -3.31 -2.44 15.39
N LEU A 218 -4.49 -3.09 15.36
CA LEU A 218 -5.31 -3.19 14.14
C LEU A 218 -5.89 -1.83 13.75
N GLY A 219 -5.98 -1.53 12.45
CA GLY A 219 -6.61 -0.31 11.93
C GLY A 219 -5.92 1.02 12.25
N ARG A 220 -4.70 1.02 12.80
CA ARG A 220 -3.97 2.25 13.21
C ARG A 220 -3.78 3.22 12.03
N ASN A 221 -4.28 4.46 12.14
CA ASN A 221 -4.38 5.46 11.05
C ASN A 221 -5.37 5.12 9.91
N LYS A 222 -6.26 4.15 10.09
CA LYS A 222 -7.43 3.92 9.22
C LYS A 222 -8.69 4.48 9.87
N GLY A 223 -9.78 4.57 9.10
CA GLY A 223 -11.04 5.16 9.55
C GLY A 223 -12.22 4.19 9.38
N ILE A 224 -13.13 4.18 10.37
CA ILE A 224 -14.36 3.38 10.39
C ILE A 224 -15.25 3.72 9.19
N LEU A 225 -15.38 5.00 8.83
CA LEU A 225 -16.13 5.40 7.62
C LEU A 225 -15.41 4.99 6.31
N GLY A 226 -14.09 4.74 6.36
CA GLY A 226 -13.34 4.09 5.28
C GLY A 226 -13.71 2.61 5.16
N PHE A 227 -13.67 1.86 6.28
CA PHE A 227 -14.10 0.47 6.36
C PHE A 227 -15.55 0.29 5.89
N LEU A 228 -16.49 1.11 6.40
CA LEU A 228 -17.91 1.05 6.03
C LEU A 228 -18.14 1.41 4.55
N GLY A 229 -17.47 2.45 4.04
CA GLY A 229 -17.51 2.81 2.62
C GLY A 229 -16.95 1.71 1.71
N GLY A 230 -15.87 1.06 2.14
CA GLY A 230 -15.29 -0.10 1.47
C GLY A 230 -16.26 -1.29 1.42
N ALA A 231 -16.84 -1.66 2.56
CA ALA A 231 -17.81 -2.74 2.65
C ALA A 231 -19.05 -2.46 1.78
N ALA A 232 -19.68 -1.29 1.96
CA ALA A 232 -20.92 -0.92 1.28
C ALA A 232 -20.82 -0.91 -0.24
N MET A 233 -19.72 -0.39 -0.80
CA MET A 233 -19.49 -0.37 -2.25
C MET A 233 -19.31 -1.77 -2.86
N CYS A 234 -18.92 -2.76 -2.05
CA CYS A 234 -18.74 -4.14 -2.52
C CYS A 234 -20.03 -4.97 -2.48
N ILE A 235 -21.00 -4.64 -1.62
CA ILE A 235 -22.29 -5.34 -1.53
C ILE A 235 -23.00 -5.48 -2.89
N PRO A 236 -23.22 -4.41 -3.70
CA PRO A 236 -23.91 -4.54 -4.98
C PRO A 236 -23.13 -5.39 -6.00
N PHE A 237 -21.80 -5.31 -6.00
CA PHE A 237 -20.94 -6.13 -6.86
C PHE A 237 -21.01 -7.61 -6.47
N ASN A 238 -20.84 -7.92 -5.17
CA ASN A 238 -20.92 -9.29 -4.65
C ASN A 238 -22.32 -9.89 -4.88
N TYR A 239 -23.38 -9.09 -4.73
CA TYR A 239 -24.74 -9.50 -5.03
C TYR A 239 -24.95 -9.78 -6.52
N ALA A 240 -24.44 -8.92 -7.42
CA ALA A 240 -24.47 -9.19 -8.86
C ALA A 240 -23.72 -10.49 -9.21
N LEU A 241 -22.53 -10.71 -8.62
CA LEU A 241 -21.71 -11.89 -8.87
C LEU A 241 -22.39 -13.18 -8.40
N LEU A 242 -22.94 -13.20 -7.19
CA LEU A 242 -23.68 -14.34 -6.64
C LEU A 242 -25.04 -14.56 -7.31
N ARG A 243 -25.67 -13.49 -7.83
CA ARG A 243 -26.88 -13.57 -8.66
C ARG A 243 -26.57 -14.17 -10.04
N ALA A 244 -25.41 -13.89 -10.62
CA ALA A 244 -24.99 -14.44 -11.91
C ALA A 244 -24.44 -15.88 -11.82
N ALA A 245 -23.99 -16.32 -10.64
CA ALA A 245 -23.36 -17.63 -10.45
C ALA A 245 -24.28 -18.84 -10.74
N VAL A 246 -23.64 -19.96 -11.09
CA VAL A 246 -24.26 -21.26 -11.33
C VAL A 246 -24.27 -22.08 -10.03
N TRP A 247 -25.46 -22.44 -9.58
CA TRP A 247 -25.67 -23.16 -8.34
C TRP A 247 -25.83 -24.65 -8.63
N SER A 248 -25.16 -25.52 -7.84
CA SER A 248 -25.22 -26.98 -8.05
C SER A 248 -26.51 -27.63 -7.47
N GLY A 249 -27.45 -26.82 -7.01
CA GLY A 249 -28.73 -27.22 -6.45
C GLY A 249 -29.73 -26.05 -6.50
N PRO A 250 -30.82 -26.08 -5.70
CA PRO A 250 -31.79 -25.00 -5.65
C PRO A 250 -31.13 -23.63 -5.42
N ARG A 251 -31.48 -22.67 -6.26
CA ARG A 251 -30.92 -21.31 -6.24
C ARG A 251 -31.28 -20.62 -4.92
N PRO A 252 -30.31 -20.08 -4.14
CA PRO A 252 -30.60 -19.42 -2.87
C PRO A 252 -31.54 -18.22 -3.02
N THR A 253 -32.33 -17.96 -1.97
CA THR A 253 -33.27 -16.83 -1.96
C THR A 253 -32.53 -15.50 -1.92
N THR A 254 -33.18 -14.43 -2.40
CA THR A 254 -32.62 -13.06 -2.42
C THR A 254 -32.06 -12.62 -1.07
N ALA A 255 -32.72 -12.98 0.04
CA ALA A 255 -32.24 -12.69 1.39
C ALA A 255 -30.90 -13.37 1.70
N VAL A 256 -30.75 -14.66 1.37
CA VAL A 256 -29.49 -15.41 1.56
C VAL A 256 -28.37 -14.82 0.69
N LEU A 257 -28.67 -14.45 -0.56
CA LEU A 257 -27.70 -13.79 -1.45
C LEU A 257 -27.26 -12.43 -0.91
N LEU A 258 -28.16 -11.63 -0.36
CA LEU A 258 -27.84 -10.33 0.26
C LEU A 258 -26.99 -10.50 1.53
N VAL A 259 -27.34 -11.44 2.42
CA VAL A 259 -26.54 -11.76 3.62
C VAL A 259 -25.12 -12.19 3.22
N ALA A 260 -24.97 -13.11 2.26
CA ALA A 260 -23.66 -13.53 1.76
C ALA A 260 -22.86 -12.34 1.18
N SER A 261 -23.51 -11.47 0.40
CA SER A 261 -22.89 -10.29 -0.20
C SER A 261 -22.39 -9.27 0.83
N THR A 262 -23.17 -9.07 1.90
CA THR A 262 -22.80 -8.22 3.04
C THR A 262 -21.64 -8.83 3.83
N LEU A 263 -21.69 -10.12 4.15
CA LEU A 263 -20.61 -10.80 4.88
C LEU A 263 -19.30 -10.78 4.10
N VAL A 264 -19.31 -11.03 2.78
CA VAL A 264 -18.10 -10.94 1.94
C VAL A 264 -17.60 -9.49 1.82
N GLY A 265 -18.50 -8.51 1.67
CA GLY A 265 -18.13 -7.09 1.65
C GLY A 265 -17.47 -6.63 2.94
N MET A 266 -18.03 -7.02 4.10
CA MET A 266 -17.44 -6.76 5.42
C MET A 266 -16.11 -7.50 5.62
N ALA A 267 -16.01 -8.77 5.22
CA ALA A 267 -14.77 -9.55 5.34
C ALA A 267 -13.62 -8.93 4.55
N GLY A 268 -13.88 -8.40 3.34
CA GLY A 268 -12.87 -7.70 2.55
C GLY A 268 -12.44 -6.36 3.11
N ALA A 269 -13.39 -5.55 3.58
CA ALA A 269 -13.06 -4.30 4.26
C ALA A 269 -12.31 -4.56 5.58
N PHE A 270 -12.63 -5.66 6.28
CA PHE A 270 -11.90 -6.09 7.48
C PHE A 270 -10.50 -6.60 7.13
N ALA A 271 -10.33 -7.32 6.02
CA ALA A 271 -9.02 -7.75 5.53
C ALA A 271 -8.10 -6.54 5.25
N ASP A 272 -8.61 -5.44 4.67
CA ASP A 272 -7.87 -4.17 4.60
C ASP A 272 -7.58 -3.61 6.00
N LEU A 273 -8.60 -3.46 6.85
CA LEU A 273 -8.46 -2.87 8.19
C LEU A 273 -7.43 -3.61 9.07
N ALA A 274 -7.26 -4.91 8.87
CA ALA A 274 -6.32 -5.77 9.58
C ALA A 274 -4.86 -5.68 9.07
N VAL A 275 -4.60 -5.13 7.88
CA VAL A 275 -3.22 -4.93 7.40
C VAL A 275 -2.51 -3.88 8.27
N PRO A 276 -1.37 -4.20 8.91
CA PRO A 276 -0.72 -3.30 9.86
C PRO A 276 -0.21 -2.02 9.18
N THR A 277 -0.53 -0.86 9.77
CA THR A 277 -0.12 0.47 9.32
C THR A 277 0.57 1.24 10.45
N PRO A 278 1.88 1.54 10.35
CA PRO A 278 2.78 1.41 9.19
C PRO A 278 3.06 -0.03 8.77
N THR A 279 3.33 -0.23 7.47
CA THR A 279 3.60 -1.56 6.90
C THR A 279 4.83 -2.18 7.56
N LEU A 280 4.65 -3.39 8.11
CA LEU A 280 5.72 -4.14 8.76
C LEU A 280 6.85 -4.35 7.75
N SER A 281 8.03 -3.83 8.05
CA SER A 281 9.15 -3.82 7.11
C SER A 281 10.41 -4.44 7.71
N VAL A 282 11.09 -5.26 6.90
CA VAL A 282 12.35 -5.92 7.24
C VAL A 282 13.41 -4.85 7.51
N PRO A 283 14.24 -4.99 8.57
CA PRO A 283 15.21 -3.96 8.94
C PRO A 283 16.18 -3.63 7.78
N LYS A 284 16.50 -2.33 7.63
CA LYS A 284 17.28 -1.72 6.53
C LYS A 284 18.69 -2.30 6.29
N ASN A 285 19.14 -3.23 7.11
CA ASN A 285 20.46 -3.86 7.07
C ASN A 285 20.40 -5.38 6.87
N ALA A 286 19.22 -5.96 6.62
CA ALA A 286 19.10 -7.36 6.29
C ALA A 286 19.94 -7.72 5.05
N LYS A 287 20.64 -8.85 5.13
CA LYS A 287 21.39 -9.44 4.03
C LYS A 287 20.81 -10.81 3.74
N VAL A 288 20.54 -11.09 2.47
CA VAL A 288 20.18 -12.44 1.99
C VAL A 288 21.30 -12.87 1.04
N LEU A 289 21.92 -14.01 1.31
CA LEU A 289 23.09 -14.52 0.55
C LEU A 289 24.20 -13.46 0.41
N GLY A 290 24.50 -12.72 1.48
CA GLY A 290 25.50 -11.65 1.51
C GLY A 290 25.06 -10.32 0.88
N VAL A 291 24.09 -10.33 -0.03
CA VAL A 291 23.57 -9.13 -0.71
C VAL A 291 22.67 -8.34 0.25
N LYS A 292 22.90 -7.02 0.35
CA LYS A 292 22.01 -6.11 1.08
C LYS A 292 20.68 -6.00 0.34
N ILE A 293 19.62 -6.57 0.92
CA ILE A 293 18.28 -6.49 0.33
C ILE A 293 17.61 -5.14 0.63
N PRO A 294 16.71 -4.66 -0.25
CA PRO A 294 15.85 -3.53 0.06
C PRO A 294 14.87 -3.86 1.21
N PRO A 295 14.27 -2.84 1.85
CA PRO A 295 13.26 -3.02 2.90
C PRO A 295 11.96 -3.61 2.32
N PHE A 296 11.93 -4.94 2.22
CA PHE A 296 10.74 -5.74 2.01
C PHE A 296 9.69 -5.42 3.08
N HIS A 297 8.42 -5.38 2.70
CA HIS A 297 7.34 -5.03 3.62
C HIS A 297 6.05 -5.77 3.27
N ILE A 298 5.24 -6.05 4.29
CA ILE A 298 3.90 -6.62 4.07
C ILE A 298 2.98 -5.50 3.57
N ASP A 299 2.35 -5.72 2.43
CA ASP A 299 1.58 -4.73 1.69
C ASP A 299 0.12 -5.19 1.51
N ASP A 300 -0.81 -4.24 1.47
CA ASP A 300 -2.26 -4.52 1.40
C ASP A 300 -2.65 -5.32 0.14
N ASN A 301 -1.99 -5.01 -0.98
CA ASN A 301 -2.19 -5.68 -2.28
C ASN A 301 -1.85 -7.18 -2.27
N PHE A 302 -1.00 -7.63 -1.33
CA PHE A 302 -0.71 -9.06 -1.14
C PHE A 302 -1.70 -9.73 -0.19
N VAL A 303 -2.03 -9.07 0.94
CA VAL A 303 -2.76 -9.67 2.06
C VAL A 303 -4.27 -9.73 1.81
N VAL A 304 -4.87 -8.63 1.34
CA VAL A 304 -6.34 -8.50 1.19
C VAL A 304 -6.99 -9.59 0.34
N PRO A 305 -6.49 -9.96 -0.87
CA PRO A 305 -7.18 -10.94 -1.70
C PRO A 305 -7.08 -12.36 -1.10
N ILE A 306 -5.97 -12.69 -0.44
CA ILE A 306 -5.75 -13.99 0.20
C ILE A 306 -6.70 -14.16 1.40
N PHE A 307 -6.73 -13.17 2.31
CA PHE A 307 -7.59 -13.22 3.49
C PHE A 307 -9.07 -13.15 3.13
N THR A 308 -9.43 -12.35 2.11
CA THR A 308 -10.81 -12.31 1.61
C THR A 308 -11.22 -13.67 1.02
N ALA A 309 -10.40 -14.27 0.14
CA ALA A 309 -10.75 -15.56 -0.47
C ALA A 309 -10.89 -16.69 0.58
N PHE A 310 -10.05 -16.69 1.63
CA PHE A 310 -10.25 -17.59 2.78
C PHE A 310 -11.57 -17.32 3.51
N ALA A 311 -11.88 -16.06 3.82
CA ALA A 311 -13.12 -15.71 4.50
C ALA A 311 -14.37 -16.05 3.66
N VAL A 312 -14.29 -15.85 2.34
CA VAL A 312 -15.34 -16.23 1.36
C VAL A 312 -15.64 -17.73 1.42
N LEU A 313 -14.61 -18.60 1.47
CA LEU A 313 -14.83 -20.03 1.67
C LEU A 313 -15.55 -20.33 2.98
N ARG A 314 -15.10 -19.75 4.10
CA ARG A 314 -15.72 -19.98 5.41
C ARG A 314 -17.17 -19.47 5.47
N ILE A 315 -17.47 -18.33 4.84
CA ILE A 315 -18.85 -17.82 4.71
C ILE A 315 -19.71 -18.82 3.93
N PHE A 316 -19.22 -19.37 2.82
CA PHE A 316 -19.99 -20.34 2.01
C PHE A 316 -20.17 -21.69 2.70
N GLU A 317 -19.18 -22.17 3.45
CA GLU A 317 -19.28 -23.35 4.31
C GLU A 317 -20.33 -23.15 5.42
N ILE A 318 -20.24 -22.04 6.18
CA ILE A 318 -21.16 -21.73 7.29
C ILE A 318 -22.59 -21.51 6.81
N MET A 319 -22.78 -20.88 5.65
CA MET A 319 -24.10 -20.67 5.04
C MET A 319 -24.61 -21.89 4.27
N ALA A 320 -23.92 -23.04 4.32
CA ALA A 320 -24.25 -24.29 3.62
C ALA A 320 -24.54 -24.11 2.11
N LEU A 321 -23.83 -23.17 1.46
CA LEU A 321 -24.12 -22.74 0.10
C LEU A 321 -23.68 -23.78 -0.94
N PRO A 322 -24.61 -24.42 -1.68
CA PRO A 322 -24.34 -25.70 -2.36
C PRO A 322 -23.50 -25.53 -3.64
N GLY A 323 -22.24 -25.96 -3.57
CA GLY A 323 -21.40 -26.20 -4.74
C GLY A 323 -21.29 -25.01 -5.69
N LEU A 324 -21.04 -23.81 -5.15
CA LEU A 324 -20.96 -22.57 -5.93
C LEU A 324 -19.89 -22.65 -7.04
N LYS A 325 -20.33 -22.68 -8.29
CA LYS A 325 -19.49 -22.42 -9.46
C LYS A 325 -19.88 -21.05 -10.01
N LEU A 326 -18.92 -20.13 -10.09
CA LEU A 326 -19.17 -18.91 -10.86
C LEU A 326 -19.51 -19.28 -12.30
N ALA A 327 -20.46 -18.56 -12.90
CA ALA A 327 -20.72 -18.67 -14.32
C ALA A 327 -19.45 -18.30 -15.11
N PRO A 328 -19.22 -18.89 -16.31
CA PRO A 328 -17.99 -18.68 -17.07
C PRO A 328 -17.83 -17.25 -17.65
N LYS A 329 -18.85 -16.39 -17.51
CA LYS A 329 -18.86 -14.98 -17.90
C LYS A 329 -19.71 -14.20 -16.90
N ILE A 330 -19.07 -13.44 -15.99
CA ILE A 330 -19.77 -12.55 -15.05
C ILE A 330 -19.30 -11.08 -15.16
N ILE A 331 -18.06 -10.86 -15.61
CA ILE A 331 -17.44 -9.53 -15.66
C ILE A 331 -17.65 -8.84 -17.04
N TRP A 332 -18.42 -9.48 -17.93
CA TRP A 332 -18.79 -9.03 -19.27
C TRP A 332 -20.22 -9.45 -19.59
#